data_AF-H2CBF9-F1
#
_entry.id   AF-H2CBF9-F1
#
_cell.length_a   1.000
_cell.length_b   1.000
_cell.length_c   1.000
_cell.angle_alpha   90.00
_cell.angle_beta   90.00
_cell.angle_gamma   90.00
#
_symmetry.space_group_name_H-M   'P 1'
#
loop_
_entity.id
_entity.type
_entity.pdbx_description
1 polymer ?
#
loop_
_entity_poly.entity_id
_entity_poly.type
_entity_poly.pdbx_seq_one_letter_code
_entity_poly.pdbx_strand_id
1 'polypeptide(L)'
;MSEGVDISKELELAEKALRDGDRYSIAQLITLFEDSRPVAFDKRDAVIRFFQESGRSHRATFSGITGTPGAGKSTLVGELALRFAAADAKVRVAVLAVDPSSEVSGGSLLGDRTRVRFPVDEHRLYFRSQASDRELGGISRTTFSVCRLLYHLFDHVLIETVGIGQNEIEVQHIADRVYLVLQPLAGDQIQFMKAGIMEIPDAFVINKSDQTEPARKTYYSLKASLGFVRPGEDHLPIFRVSALTGLGLDDLSADMQANRHRLLAADAGGVRSDAELYRKEVFYFEKWVRDEYGRHGLRRLVAMGGSGNYMDQHGGFDLARRQFAQLF
;
A
#
# COMPACT_ATOMS: atom_id res chain seq x y z
N MET A 1 -16.96 -25.28 22.66
CA MET A 1 -15.57 -25.12 23.11
C MET A 1 -14.70 -25.42 21.90
N SER A 2 -14.26 -24.40 21.16
CA SER A 2 -13.33 -24.62 20.06
C SER A 2 -11.97 -24.99 20.67
N GLU A 3 -11.39 -26.11 20.24
CA GLU A 3 -9.98 -26.41 20.48
C GLU A 3 -9.16 -25.15 20.13
N GLY A 4 -8.33 -24.70 21.08
CA GLY A 4 -7.51 -23.51 20.86
C GLY A 4 -6.63 -23.72 19.64
N VAL A 5 -6.71 -22.83 18.66
CA VAL A 5 -5.79 -22.85 17.51
C VAL A 5 -4.38 -22.69 18.07
N ASP A 6 -3.49 -23.66 17.81
CA ASP A 6 -2.08 -23.53 18.15
C ASP A 6 -1.47 -22.43 17.27
N ILE A 7 -1.01 -21.37 17.94
CA ILE A 7 -0.43 -20.15 17.36
C ILE A 7 1.05 -19.98 17.71
N SER A 8 1.66 -20.95 18.41
CA SER A 8 3.03 -20.84 18.92
C SER A 8 4.05 -20.55 17.82
N LYS A 9 3.91 -21.23 16.68
CA LYS A 9 4.75 -21.02 15.49
C LYS A 9 4.59 -19.62 14.93
N GLU A 10 3.37 -19.12 14.78
CA GLU A 10 3.10 -17.79 14.22
C GLU A 10 3.66 -16.68 15.10
N LEU A 11 3.60 -16.83 16.42
CA LEU A 11 4.20 -15.88 17.38
C LEU A 11 5.73 -15.89 17.32
N GLU A 12 6.36 -17.05 17.18
CA GLU A 12 7.82 -17.14 16.99
C GLU A 12 8.27 -16.44 15.70
N LEU A 13 7.52 -16.61 14.61
CA LEU A 13 7.78 -15.90 13.35
C LEU A 13 7.59 -14.38 13.53
N ALA A 14 6.54 -13.96 14.23
CA ALA A 14 6.28 -12.55 14.51
C ALA A 14 7.41 -11.89 15.32
N GLU A 15 7.93 -12.58 16.32
CA GLU A 15 9.06 -12.09 17.12
C GLU A 15 10.33 -11.91 16.28
N LYS A 16 10.72 -12.92 15.48
CA LYS A 16 11.90 -12.86 14.59
C LYS A 16 11.76 -11.78 13.52
N ALA A 17 10.57 -11.64 12.93
CA ALA A 17 10.30 -10.62 11.92
C ALA A 17 10.40 -9.19 12.49
N LEU A 18 9.90 -8.99 13.72
CA LEU A 18 9.90 -7.69 14.38
C LEU A 18 11.29 -7.32 14.91
N ARG A 19 11.96 -8.25 15.59
CA ARG A 19 13.24 -7.99 16.28
C ARG A 19 14.42 -7.96 15.32
N ASP A 20 14.52 -8.96 14.45
CA ASP A 20 15.72 -9.22 13.66
C ASP A 20 15.52 -8.88 12.19
N GLY A 21 14.28 -8.59 11.79
CA GLY A 21 13.92 -8.40 10.39
C GLY A 21 14.11 -9.65 9.54
N ASP A 22 13.96 -10.83 10.14
CA ASP A 22 14.18 -12.10 9.48
C ASP A 22 13.29 -12.27 8.24
N ARG A 23 13.92 -12.34 7.06
CA ARG A 23 13.23 -12.34 5.75
C ARG A 23 12.37 -13.57 5.55
N TYR A 24 12.79 -14.71 6.10
CA TYR A 24 12.01 -15.95 6.03
C TYR A 24 10.73 -15.82 6.85
N SER A 25 10.83 -15.32 8.08
CA SER A 25 9.68 -15.08 8.96
C SER A 25 8.70 -14.08 8.36
N ILE A 26 9.19 -12.97 7.81
CA ILE A 26 8.35 -12.01 7.07
C ILE A 26 7.62 -12.69 5.92
N ALA A 27 8.31 -13.51 5.12
CA ALA A 27 7.69 -14.21 4.00
C ALA A 27 6.61 -15.22 4.44
N GLN A 28 6.85 -15.97 5.51
CA GLN A 28 5.87 -16.92 6.06
C GLN A 28 4.64 -16.19 6.62
N LEU A 29 4.85 -15.07 7.32
CA LEU A 29 3.75 -14.24 7.80
C LEU A 29 2.97 -13.63 6.63
N ILE A 30 3.63 -13.17 5.57
CA ILE A 30 2.92 -12.72 4.37
C ILE A 30 2.06 -13.84 3.79
N THR A 31 2.57 -15.07 3.68
CA THR A 31 1.75 -16.22 3.24
C THR A 31 0.54 -16.46 4.15
N LEU A 32 0.68 -16.31 5.47
CA LEU A 32 -0.45 -16.37 6.40
C LEU A 32 -1.45 -15.23 6.15
N PHE A 33 -0.98 -14.02 5.89
CA PHE A 33 -1.83 -12.86 5.63
C PHE A 33 -2.50 -12.89 4.25
N GLU A 34 -1.89 -13.61 3.29
CA GLU A 34 -2.47 -13.90 1.98
C GLU A 34 -3.55 -15.01 2.06
N ASP A 35 -3.58 -15.82 3.11
CA ASP A 35 -4.58 -16.88 3.26
C ASP A 35 -5.97 -16.32 3.60
N SER A 36 -6.90 -16.49 2.67
CA SER A 36 -8.28 -16.01 2.79
C SER A 36 -9.22 -16.96 3.52
N ARG A 37 -8.75 -18.17 3.90
CA ARG A 37 -9.59 -19.17 4.58
C ARG A 37 -9.87 -18.73 6.03
N PRO A 38 -11.08 -19.00 6.56
CA PRO A 38 -11.45 -18.62 7.93
C PRO A 38 -10.49 -19.11 9.02
N VAL A 39 -9.82 -20.25 8.80
CA VAL A 39 -8.83 -20.82 9.74
C VAL A 39 -7.60 -19.93 9.93
N ALA A 40 -7.27 -19.07 8.96
CA ALA A 40 -6.16 -18.13 9.09
C ALA A 40 -6.52 -16.93 9.97
N PHE A 41 -7.80 -16.63 10.18
CA PHE A 41 -8.23 -15.36 10.78
C PHE A 41 -7.83 -15.28 12.26
N ASP A 42 -7.97 -16.38 13.02
CA ASP A 42 -7.52 -16.43 14.41
C ASP A 42 -6.00 -16.24 14.55
N LYS A 43 -5.24 -16.83 13.61
CA LYS A 43 -3.78 -16.72 13.58
C LYS A 43 -3.32 -15.31 13.25
N ARG A 44 -3.96 -14.66 12.27
CA ARG A 44 -3.68 -13.26 11.92
C ARG A 44 -4.00 -12.32 13.07
N ASP A 45 -5.16 -12.50 13.70
CA ASP A 45 -5.57 -11.71 14.87
C ASP A 45 -4.54 -11.82 16.01
N ALA A 46 -4.11 -13.04 16.33
CA ALA A 46 -3.10 -13.27 17.36
C ALA A 46 -1.75 -12.58 17.04
N VAL A 47 -1.31 -12.61 15.79
CA VAL A 47 -0.09 -11.92 15.34
C VAL A 47 -0.23 -10.40 15.44
N ILE A 48 -1.37 -9.83 15.04
CA ILE A 48 -1.61 -8.38 15.16
C ILE A 48 -1.64 -7.94 16.62
N ARG A 49 -2.34 -8.69 17.50
CA ARG A 49 -2.35 -8.40 18.94
C ARG A 49 -0.94 -8.44 19.53
N PHE A 50 -0.15 -9.45 19.17
CA PHE A 50 1.25 -9.52 19.60
C PHE A 50 2.03 -8.25 19.22
N PHE A 51 1.86 -7.73 18.00
CA PHE A 51 2.54 -6.49 17.60
C PHE A 51 2.06 -5.28 18.39
N GLN A 52 0.75 -5.15 18.62
CA GLN A 52 0.15 -4.06 19.40
C GLN A 52 0.64 -4.08 20.86
N GLU A 53 0.70 -5.26 21.48
CA GLU A 53 1.13 -5.45 22.87
C GLU A 53 2.64 -5.36 23.06
N SER A 54 3.43 -5.66 22.01
CA SER A 54 4.90 -5.64 22.10
C SER A 54 5.48 -4.26 22.39
N GLY A 55 4.75 -3.19 22.06
CA GLY A 55 5.26 -1.81 22.09
C GLY A 55 6.38 -1.51 21.08
N ARG A 56 6.72 -2.46 20.20
CA ARG A 56 7.86 -2.38 19.26
C ARG A 56 7.44 -2.22 17.80
N SER A 57 6.14 -2.08 17.56
CA SER A 57 5.61 -1.90 16.20
C SER A 57 6.15 -0.63 15.53
N HIS A 58 6.56 -0.76 14.27
CA HIS A 58 7.10 0.34 13.48
C HIS A 58 6.04 1.35 13.02
N ARG A 59 4.80 0.90 12.79
CA ARG A 59 3.65 1.73 12.39
C ARG A 59 3.89 2.50 11.10
N ALA A 60 4.16 1.74 10.04
CA ALA A 60 4.59 2.23 8.74
C ALA A 60 3.72 3.36 8.20
N THR A 61 4.33 4.27 7.43
CA THR A 61 3.61 5.11 6.47
C THR A 61 3.53 4.46 5.10
N PHE A 62 2.46 4.73 4.36
CA PHE A 62 2.16 4.14 3.06
C PHE A 62 2.26 5.18 1.95
N SER A 63 3.10 4.94 0.94
CA SER A 63 3.07 5.72 -0.31
C SER A 63 2.49 4.86 -1.42
N GLY A 64 1.39 5.32 -2.01
CA GLY A 64 0.77 4.67 -3.17
C GLY A 64 1.41 5.15 -4.46
N ILE A 65 1.89 4.24 -5.29
CA ILE A 65 2.55 4.53 -6.56
C ILE A 65 1.70 3.91 -7.68
N THR A 66 0.96 4.75 -8.38
CA THR A 66 0.09 4.37 -9.49
C THR A 66 0.54 5.09 -10.76
N GLY A 67 0.11 4.66 -11.94
CA GLY A 67 0.58 5.30 -13.18
C GLY A 67 0.56 4.41 -14.41
N THR A 68 0.77 5.00 -15.58
CA THR A 68 0.61 4.32 -16.86
C THR A 68 1.48 3.06 -16.97
N PRO A 69 0.97 1.99 -17.61
CA PRO A 69 1.82 0.88 -18.03
C PRO A 69 3.03 1.41 -18.81
N GLY A 70 4.22 0.92 -18.47
CA GLY A 70 5.46 1.38 -19.10
C GLY A 70 6.03 2.71 -18.57
N ALA A 71 5.37 3.39 -17.62
CA ALA A 71 5.91 4.61 -16.99
C ALA A 71 7.21 4.38 -16.20
N GLY A 72 7.58 3.13 -15.95
CA GLY A 72 8.78 2.76 -15.20
C GLY A 72 8.58 2.77 -13.68
N LYS A 73 7.36 2.48 -13.21
CA LYS A 73 6.96 2.42 -11.80
C LYS A 73 7.82 1.43 -11.00
N SER A 74 7.95 0.20 -11.46
CA SER A 74 8.72 -0.84 -10.75
C SER A 74 10.19 -0.45 -10.56
N THR A 75 10.84 0.08 -11.60
CA THR A 75 12.21 0.60 -11.48
C THR A 75 12.27 1.80 -10.53
N LEU A 76 11.31 2.72 -10.61
CA LEU A 76 11.23 3.90 -9.75
C LEU A 76 11.08 3.52 -8.27
N VAL A 77 10.19 2.59 -7.91
CA VAL A 77 10.00 2.18 -6.51
C VAL A 77 11.22 1.48 -5.93
N GLY A 78 11.96 0.73 -6.74
CA GLY A 78 13.24 0.14 -6.34
C GLY A 78 14.27 1.19 -5.96
N GLU A 79 14.46 2.19 -6.82
CA GLU A 79 15.40 3.29 -6.58
C GLU A 79 14.99 4.20 -5.41
N LEU A 80 13.68 4.41 -5.22
CA LEU A 80 13.15 5.19 -4.10
C LEU A 80 13.32 4.45 -2.78
N ALA A 81 13.10 3.13 -2.74
CA ALA A 81 13.32 2.34 -1.54
C ALA A 81 14.78 2.42 -1.07
N LEU A 82 15.74 2.30 -2.01
CA LEU A 82 17.17 2.45 -1.73
C LEU A 82 17.51 3.82 -1.15
N ARG A 83 17.01 4.90 -1.75
CA ARG A 83 17.24 6.27 -1.28
C ARG A 83 16.61 6.54 0.08
N PHE A 84 15.40 6.06 0.29
CA PHE A 84 14.69 6.23 1.56
C PHE A 84 15.44 5.52 2.70
N ALA A 85 15.94 4.30 2.46
CA ALA A 85 16.77 3.60 3.43
C ALA A 85 18.17 4.21 3.60
N ALA A 86 18.72 4.87 2.57
CA ALA A 86 20.01 5.56 2.68
C ALA A 86 19.92 6.85 3.52
N ALA A 87 18.77 7.51 3.55
CA ALA A 87 18.55 8.74 4.30
C ALA A 87 18.48 8.53 5.83
N ASP A 88 18.08 7.34 6.29
CA ASP A 88 18.05 6.97 7.70
C ASP A 88 18.44 5.50 7.89
N ALA A 89 19.57 5.26 8.56
CA ALA A 89 20.12 3.93 8.82
C ALA A 89 19.19 3.02 9.65
N LYS A 90 18.23 3.60 10.39
CA LYS A 90 17.30 2.85 11.25
C LYS A 90 16.01 2.47 10.54
N VAL A 91 15.70 3.11 9.42
CA VAL A 91 14.45 2.94 8.70
C VAL A 91 14.44 1.65 7.89
N ARG A 92 13.35 0.90 8.01
CA ARG A 92 13.03 -0.28 7.22
C ARG A 92 11.96 0.05 6.19
N VAL A 93 12.17 -0.36 4.94
CA VAL A 93 11.26 -0.07 3.83
C VAL A 93 10.82 -1.36 3.16
N ALA A 94 9.51 -1.52 2.97
CA ALA A 94 8.97 -2.57 2.12
C ALA A 94 8.45 -2.00 0.80
N VAL A 95 8.55 -2.80 -0.25
CA VAL A 95 7.85 -2.60 -1.52
C VAL A 95 6.85 -3.73 -1.69
N LEU A 96 5.58 -3.38 -1.83
CA LEU A 96 4.49 -4.28 -2.19
C LEU A 96 4.01 -3.92 -3.59
N ALA A 97 4.43 -4.70 -4.58
CA ALA A 97 3.97 -4.57 -5.96
C ALA A 97 2.73 -5.44 -6.18
N VAL A 98 1.62 -4.83 -6.59
CA VAL A 98 0.39 -5.51 -6.97
C VAL A 98 0.41 -5.69 -8.47
N ASP A 99 0.51 -6.94 -8.92
CA ASP A 99 0.58 -7.35 -10.32
C ASP A 99 -0.78 -7.92 -10.79
N PRO A 100 -1.12 -7.80 -12.08
CA PRO A 100 -2.31 -8.44 -12.61
C PRO A 100 -2.14 -9.95 -12.49
N SER A 101 -3.23 -10.62 -12.11
CA SER A 101 -3.24 -12.09 -11.98
C SER A 101 -3.09 -12.75 -13.35
N SER A 102 -2.25 -13.78 -13.46
CA SER A 102 -2.22 -14.62 -14.67
C SER A 102 -3.57 -15.32 -14.86
N GLU A 103 -4.17 -15.22 -16.04
CA GLU A 103 -5.41 -15.94 -16.39
C GLU A 103 -5.24 -17.48 -16.35
N VAL A 104 -4.00 -17.96 -16.50
CA VAL A 104 -3.68 -19.40 -16.59
C VAL A 104 -3.30 -19.99 -15.24
N SER A 105 -2.41 -19.33 -14.48
CA SER A 105 -1.91 -19.87 -13.21
C SER A 105 -2.51 -19.24 -11.96
N GLY A 106 -3.23 -18.12 -12.08
CA GLY A 106 -3.77 -17.35 -10.95
C GLY A 106 -2.71 -16.61 -10.11
N GLY A 107 -1.41 -16.83 -10.36
CA GLY A 107 -0.31 -16.15 -9.66
C GLY A 107 0.09 -14.81 -10.31
N SER A 108 1.01 -14.07 -9.68
CA SER A 108 1.54 -12.83 -10.25
C SER A 108 2.46 -13.11 -11.43
N LEU A 109 2.40 -12.24 -12.45
CA LEU A 109 3.46 -12.16 -13.45
C LEU A 109 4.71 -11.61 -12.76
N LEU A 110 5.63 -12.48 -12.34
CA LEU A 110 6.90 -12.22 -11.63
C LEU A 110 7.84 -11.17 -12.28
N GLY A 111 7.42 -10.49 -13.35
CA GLY A 111 8.20 -9.55 -14.14
C GLY A 111 8.76 -8.39 -13.31
N ASP A 112 8.01 -7.89 -12.33
CA ASP A 112 8.42 -6.68 -11.60
C ASP A 112 9.54 -6.94 -10.60
N ARG A 113 9.59 -8.14 -10.01
CA ARG A 113 10.71 -8.59 -9.16
C ARG A 113 12.03 -8.69 -9.93
N THR A 114 12.00 -8.92 -11.24
CA THR A 114 13.25 -8.98 -12.03
C THR A 114 13.87 -7.60 -12.26
N ARG A 115 13.07 -6.53 -12.16
CA ARG A 115 13.45 -5.14 -12.39
C ARG A 115 13.94 -4.43 -11.13
N VAL A 116 13.60 -4.94 -9.95
CA VAL A 116 14.04 -4.41 -8.65
C VAL A 116 15.04 -5.37 -8.00
N ARG A 117 16.28 -4.92 -7.82
CA ARG A 117 17.32 -5.69 -7.12
C ARG A 117 17.85 -4.89 -5.94
N PHE A 118 17.51 -5.32 -4.74
CA PHE A 118 18.15 -4.81 -3.54
C PHE A 118 19.48 -5.54 -3.29
N PRO A 119 20.49 -4.87 -2.71
CA PRO A 119 21.71 -5.53 -2.24
C PRO A 119 21.37 -6.71 -1.33
N VAL A 120 22.12 -7.80 -1.45
CA VAL A 120 21.86 -9.05 -0.69
C VAL A 120 21.90 -8.80 0.82
N ASP A 121 22.81 -7.94 1.25
CA ASP A 121 23.07 -7.62 2.67
C ASP A 121 22.24 -6.44 3.19
N GLU A 122 21.37 -5.86 2.36
CA GLU A 122 20.47 -4.80 2.78
C GLU A 122 19.16 -5.39 3.35
N HIS A 123 19.24 -5.83 4.60
CA HIS A 123 18.14 -6.48 5.31
C HIS A 123 16.99 -5.54 5.69
N ARG A 124 17.20 -4.21 5.61
CA ARG A 124 16.15 -3.22 5.89
C ARG A 124 15.16 -3.06 4.74
N LEU A 125 15.52 -3.57 3.55
CA LEU A 125 14.68 -3.53 2.36
C LEU A 125 14.01 -4.87 2.10
N TYR A 126 12.69 -4.83 1.89
CA TYR A 126 11.90 -6.00 1.55
C TYR A 126 11.08 -5.77 0.27
N PHE A 127 11.00 -6.78 -0.59
CA PHE A 127 10.20 -6.71 -1.82
C PHE A 127 9.27 -7.92 -1.90
N ARG A 128 7.97 -7.66 -2.09
CA ARG A 128 6.95 -8.65 -2.39
C ARG A 128 6.19 -8.21 -3.65
N SER A 129 6.05 -9.14 -4.59
CA SER A 129 5.06 -9.03 -5.66
C SER A 129 3.89 -9.94 -5.27
N GLN A 130 2.68 -9.43 -5.42
CA GLN A 130 1.43 -10.11 -5.09
C GLN A 130 0.49 -10.05 -6.30
N ALA A 131 -0.28 -11.11 -6.54
CA ALA A 131 -1.33 -11.09 -7.55
C ALA A 131 -2.54 -10.26 -7.07
N SER A 132 -3.26 -9.66 -8.01
CA SER A 132 -4.50 -8.90 -7.73
C SER A 132 -5.73 -9.79 -7.38
N ASP A 133 -5.58 -11.11 -7.26
CA ASP A 133 -6.65 -12.08 -6.93
C ASP A 133 -7.92 -11.97 -7.80
N ARG A 134 -7.77 -11.78 -9.12
CA ARG A 134 -8.88 -11.57 -10.08
C ARG A 134 -9.78 -10.35 -9.79
N GLU A 135 -9.55 -9.60 -8.71
CA GLU A 135 -10.04 -8.23 -8.59
C GLU A 135 -9.26 -7.40 -9.62
N LEU A 136 -9.99 -6.75 -10.53
CA LEU A 136 -9.39 -5.95 -11.60
C LEU A 136 -8.63 -4.77 -10.97
N GLY A 137 -7.30 -4.82 -10.93
CA GLY A 137 -6.40 -3.66 -10.83
C GLY A 137 -6.29 -2.90 -9.50
N GLY A 138 -7.21 -3.10 -8.54
CA GLY A 138 -7.24 -2.36 -7.27
C GLY A 138 -6.48 -3.01 -6.11
N ILE A 139 -6.66 -2.42 -4.91
CA ILE A 139 -6.10 -2.98 -3.68
C ILE A 139 -7.04 -4.07 -3.18
N SER A 140 -6.67 -5.32 -3.45
CA SER A 140 -7.48 -6.46 -3.02
C SER A 140 -7.53 -6.59 -1.50
N ARG A 141 -8.50 -7.36 -1.00
CA ARG A 141 -8.62 -7.68 0.43
C ARG A 141 -7.36 -8.36 0.97
N THR A 142 -6.74 -9.19 0.13
CA THR A 142 -5.48 -9.88 0.41
C THR A 142 -4.36 -8.86 0.53
N THR A 143 -4.27 -7.91 -0.42
CA THR A 143 -3.31 -6.79 -0.37
C THR A 143 -3.46 -5.97 0.90
N PHE A 144 -4.69 -5.61 1.28
CA PHE A 144 -4.93 -4.87 2.53
C PHE A 144 -4.49 -5.68 3.76
N SER A 145 -4.78 -6.99 3.78
CA SER A 145 -4.35 -7.86 4.88
C SER A 145 -2.82 -7.88 5.00
N VAL A 146 -2.10 -8.03 3.89
CA VAL A 146 -0.63 -7.93 3.88
C VAL A 146 -0.15 -6.55 4.34
N CYS A 147 -0.82 -5.47 3.93
CA CYS A 147 -0.46 -4.12 4.39
C CYS A 147 -0.62 -3.95 5.91
N ARG A 148 -1.63 -4.57 6.54
CA ARG A 148 -1.75 -4.58 8.01
C ARG A 148 -0.55 -5.24 8.68
N LEU A 149 -0.05 -6.34 8.14
CA LEU A 149 1.19 -6.95 8.60
C LEU A 149 2.40 -6.02 8.41
N LEU A 150 2.55 -5.45 7.20
CA LEU A 150 3.69 -4.58 6.89
C LEU A 150 3.68 -3.28 7.71
N TYR A 151 2.50 -2.77 8.08
CA TYR A 151 2.34 -1.64 9.00
C TYR A 151 3.12 -1.88 10.30
N HIS A 152 3.07 -3.09 10.84
CA HIS A 152 3.73 -3.36 12.11
C HIS A 152 5.23 -3.61 11.99
N LEU A 153 5.72 -4.02 10.82
CA LEU A 153 7.08 -4.52 10.60
C LEU A 153 8.04 -3.52 9.92
N PHE A 154 7.52 -2.47 9.29
CA PHE A 154 8.32 -1.52 8.51
C PHE A 154 8.01 -0.07 8.89
N ASP A 155 8.94 0.83 8.63
CA ASP A 155 8.77 2.27 8.87
C ASP A 155 8.11 2.98 7.68
N HIS A 156 8.28 2.43 6.48
CA HIS A 156 7.66 2.91 5.26
C HIS A 156 7.35 1.76 4.32
N VAL A 157 6.24 1.85 3.59
CA VAL A 157 5.82 0.85 2.62
C VAL A 157 5.42 1.56 1.33
N LEU A 158 6.11 1.23 0.24
CA LEU A 158 5.76 1.64 -1.12
C LEU A 158 4.80 0.61 -1.71
N ILE A 159 3.61 1.04 -2.10
CA ILE A 159 2.58 0.18 -2.71
C ILE A 159 2.49 0.53 -4.18
N GLU A 160 3.00 -0.33 -5.05
CA GLU A 160 2.89 -0.16 -6.49
C GLU A 160 1.63 -0.87 -7.01
N THR A 161 0.83 -0.19 -7.82
CA THR A 161 -0.30 -0.79 -8.53
C THR A 161 0.07 -1.11 -9.99
N VAL A 162 -0.69 -2.02 -10.62
CA VAL A 162 -0.45 -2.48 -12.00
C VAL A 162 -0.37 -1.33 -13.01
N GLY A 163 -1.29 -0.38 -12.91
CA GLY A 163 -1.55 0.57 -13.98
C GLY A 163 -2.38 1.76 -13.51
N ILE A 164 -3.30 2.17 -14.37
CA ILE A 164 -4.23 3.28 -14.14
C ILE A 164 -5.62 2.89 -14.61
N GLY A 165 -6.60 3.18 -13.78
CA GLY A 165 -8.00 2.85 -13.99
C GLY A 165 -8.76 3.08 -12.69
N GLN A 166 -10.08 2.98 -12.73
CA GLN A 166 -10.92 3.30 -11.58
C GLN A 166 -10.58 2.46 -10.35
N ASN A 167 -10.21 1.20 -10.56
CA ASN A 167 -9.89 0.29 -9.49
C ASN A 167 -8.47 0.50 -8.97
N GLU A 168 -7.52 0.83 -9.85
CA GLU A 168 -6.12 1.14 -9.53
C GLU A 168 -5.96 2.38 -8.66
N ILE A 169 -7.01 3.21 -8.53
CA ILE A 169 -7.02 4.38 -7.64
C ILE A 169 -7.51 4.05 -6.23
N GLU A 170 -8.00 2.84 -5.97
CA GLU A 170 -8.30 2.40 -4.60
C GLU A 170 -7.08 2.47 -3.67
N VAL A 171 -5.88 2.59 -4.22
CA VAL A 171 -4.66 2.88 -3.45
C VAL A 171 -4.79 4.12 -2.58
N GLN A 172 -5.66 5.09 -2.90
CA GLN A 172 -5.94 6.26 -2.05
C GLN A 172 -6.53 5.89 -0.68
N HIS A 173 -7.22 4.76 -0.56
CA HIS A 173 -7.85 4.33 0.69
C HIS A 173 -6.85 3.64 1.64
N ILE A 174 -5.66 3.31 1.15
CA ILE A 174 -4.60 2.67 1.93
C ILE A 174 -3.33 3.51 2.03
N ALA A 175 -3.04 4.33 1.03
CA ALA A 175 -1.90 5.22 1.05
C ALA A 175 -2.14 6.42 1.97
N ASP A 176 -1.06 6.93 2.54
CA ASP A 176 -1.05 8.23 3.21
C ASP A 176 -0.64 9.35 2.25
N ARG A 177 -0.07 8.99 1.11
CA ARG A 177 0.24 9.89 -0.01
C ARG A 177 0.27 9.11 -1.32
N VAL A 178 -0.45 9.59 -2.33
CA VAL A 178 -0.57 8.96 -3.65
C VAL A 178 0.24 9.73 -4.69
N TYR A 179 1.11 9.02 -5.41
CA TYR A 179 1.94 9.53 -6.49
C TYR A 179 1.46 8.94 -7.82
N LEU A 180 1.08 9.81 -8.76
CA LEU A 180 0.76 9.40 -10.13
C LEU A 180 2.00 9.53 -11.02
N VAL A 181 2.52 8.39 -11.48
CA VAL A 181 3.67 8.28 -12.36
C VAL A 181 3.22 8.33 -13.82
N LEU A 182 3.76 9.29 -14.55
CA LEU A 182 3.52 9.53 -15.96
C LEU A 182 4.84 9.41 -16.71
N GLN A 183 4.76 9.00 -17.98
CA GLN A 183 5.87 9.13 -18.92
C GLN A 183 5.69 10.35 -19.84
N PRO A 184 6.79 10.93 -20.36
CA PRO A 184 6.71 12.07 -21.26
C PRO A 184 5.93 11.73 -22.52
N LEU A 185 5.12 12.69 -22.99
CA LEU A 185 4.37 12.63 -24.25
C LEU A 185 3.45 11.39 -24.42
N ALA A 186 2.98 10.77 -23.35
CA ALA A 186 2.09 9.60 -23.41
C ALA A 186 0.74 9.87 -24.12
N GLY A 187 0.33 11.14 -24.27
CA GLY A 187 -0.95 11.50 -24.90
C GLY A 187 -2.19 11.27 -24.03
N ASP A 188 -2.05 10.57 -22.91
CA ASP A 188 -3.17 10.07 -22.11
C ASP A 188 -3.78 11.07 -21.11
N GLN A 189 -3.16 12.25 -20.92
CA GLN A 189 -3.55 13.20 -19.87
C GLN A 189 -5.03 13.63 -19.98
N ILE A 190 -5.54 13.82 -21.19
CA ILE A 190 -6.95 14.19 -21.43
C ILE A 190 -7.90 13.06 -21.01
N GLN A 191 -7.51 11.81 -21.25
CA GLN A 191 -8.33 10.66 -20.86
C GLN A 191 -8.35 10.47 -19.35
N PHE A 192 -7.23 10.75 -18.66
CA PHE A 192 -7.17 10.69 -17.19
C PHE A 192 -8.04 11.74 -16.54
N MET A 193 -8.06 12.96 -17.09
CA MET A 193 -8.98 14.01 -16.65
C MET A 193 -10.44 13.56 -16.80
N LYS A 194 -10.82 12.98 -17.95
CA LYS A 194 -12.19 12.48 -18.16
C LYS A 194 -12.58 11.34 -17.22
N ALA A 195 -11.62 10.57 -16.73
CA ALA A 195 -11.84 9.47 -15.81
C ALA A 195 -11.72 9.90 -14.32
N GLY A 196 -11.56 11.18 -14.01
CA GLY A 196 -11.41 11.65 -12.62
C GLY A 196 -10.09 11.22 -11.94
N ILE A 197 -9.17 10.59 -12.68
CA ILE A 197 -7.91 10.05 -12.13
C ILE A 197 -6.99 11.18 -11.65
N MET A 198 -7.13 12.38 -12.22
CA MET A 198 -6.28 13.53 -11.92
C MET A 198 -6.66 14.23 -10.60
N GLU A 199 -7.82 13.91 -10.04
CA GLU A 199 -8.35 14.53 -8.82
C GLU A 199 -7.78 13.90 -7.54
N ILE A 200 -7.24 12.68 -7.65
CA ILE A 200 -6.93 11.82 -6.51
C ILE A 200 -5.45 11.90 -6.05
N PRO A 201 -4.45 11.97 -6.95
CA PRO A 201 -3.05 12.00 -6.55
C PRO A 201 -2.70 13.23 -5.71
N ASP A 202 -1.88 13.04 -4.68
CA ASP A 202 -1.31 14.14 -3.89
C ASP A 202 -0.07 14.75 -4.55
N ALA A 203 0.54 14.01 -5.48
CA ALA A 203 1.74 14.40 -6.19
C ALA A 203 1.79 13.72 -7.57
N PHE A 204 2.46 14.38 -8.52
CA PHE A 204 2.69 13.85 -9.86
C PHE A 204 4.17 13.62 -10.09
N VAL A 205 4.50 12.55 -10.79
CA VAL A 205 5.88 12.18 -11.11
C VAL A 205 5.99 11.96 -12.61
N ILE A 206 6.76 12.79 -13.29
CA ILE A 206 7.12 12.62 -14.70
C ILE A 206 8.43 11.85 -14.71
N ASN A 207 8.36 10.53 -14.82
CA ASN A 207 9.54 9.67 -14.93
C ASN A 207 10.16 9.77 -16.33
N LYS A 208 11.35 9.17 -16.54
CA LYS A 208 12.12 9.24 -17.80
C LYS A 208 12.45 10.68 -18.23
N SER A 209 12.63 11.57 -17.25
CA SER A 209 12.95 12.98 -17.48
C SER A 209 14.38 13.25 -17.97
N ASP A 210 15.20 12.20 -18.12
CA ASP A 210 16.40 12.23 -18.95
C ASP A 210 16.07 12.62 -20.41
N GLN A 211 14.85 12.34 -20.88
CA GLN A 211 14.27 12.92 -22.09
C GLN A 211 13.82 14.36 -21.84
N THR A 212 14.80 15.28 -21.77
CA THR A 212 14.64 16.63 -21.23
C THR A 212 13.50 17.44 -21.89
N GLU A 213 13.49 17.54 -23.23
CA GLU A 213 12.47 18.32 -23.95
C GLU A 213 11.06 17.69 -23.87
N PRO A 214 10.86 16.38 -24.13
CA PRO A 214 9.59 15.70 -23.87
C PRO A 214 9.06 15.91 -22.44
N ALA A 215 9.91 15.72 -21.43
CA ALA A 215 9.51 15.85 -20.04
C ALA A 215 9.10 17.28 -19.68
N ARG A 216 9.83 18.27 -20.20
CA ARG A 216 9.51 19.69 -20.05
C ARG A 216 8.14 20.04 -20.66
N LYS A 217 7.84 19.56 -21.87
CA LYS A 217 6.52 19.76 -22.51
C LYS A 217 5.41 19.13 -21.67
N THR A 218 5.61 17.90 -21.22
CA THR A 218 4.65 17.19 -20.35
C THR A 218 4.43 17.91 -19.01
N TYR A 219 5.47 18.48 -18.40
CA TYR A 219 5.35 19.28 -17.18
C TYR A 219 4.45 20.49 -17.37
N TYR A 220 4.68 21.31 -18.41
CA TYR A 220 3.87 22.51 -18.63
C TYR A 220 2.43 22.17 -19.04
N SER A 221 2.24 21.12 -19.84
CA SER A 221 0.91 20.60 -20.18
C SER A 221 0.15 20.17 -18.92
N LEU A 222 0.79 19.35 -18.08
CA LEU A 222 0.21 18.86 -16.83
C LEU A 222 -0.13 20.02 -15.89
N LYS A 223 0.80 20.96 -15.71
CA LYS A 223 0.58 22.14 -14.85
C LYS A 223 -0.61 22.97 -15.33
N ALA A 224 -0.76 23.19 -16.64
CA ALA A 224 -1.90 23.88 -17.20
C ALA A 224 -3.21 23.10 -16.95
N SER A 225 -3.22 21.79 -17.20
CA SER A 225 -4.38 20.93 -16.94
C SER A 225 -4.82 20.92 -15.48
N LEU A 226 -3.87 20.85 -14.53
CA LEU A 226 -4.19 20.85 -13.10
C LEU A 226 -4.85 22.15 -12.65
N GLY A 227 -4.47 23.30 -13.22
CA GLY A 227 -5.13 24.56 -12.95
C GLY A 227 -6.62 24.58 -13.33
N PHE A 228 -7.06 23.72 -14.25
CA PHE A 228 -8.47 23.56 -14.62
C PHE A 228 -9.18 22.50 -13.78
N VAL A 229 -8.54 21.36 -13.51
CA VAL A 229 -9.18 20.22 -12.83
C VAL A 229 -9.24 20.40 -11.32
N ARG A 230 -8.24 21.05 -10.72
CA ARG A 230 -8.14 21.29 -9.27
C ARG A 230 -7.91 22.78 -8.97
N PRO A 231 -8.89 23.64 -9.27
CA PRO A 231 -8.74 25.08 -9.10
C PRO A 231 -8.46 25.42 -7.62
N GLY A 232 -7.42 26.21 -7.38
CA GLY A 232 -6.98 26.61 -6.03
C GLY A 232 -5.94 25.66 -5.39
N GLU A 233 -5.62 24.53 -6.04
CA GLU A 233 -4.56 23.61 -5.61
C GLU A 233 -3.24 23.86 -6.36
N ASP A 234 -2.84 25.13 -6.45
CA ASP A 234 -1.70 25.59 -7.26
C ASP A 234 -0.33 25.04 -6.80
N HIS A 235 -0.31 24.38 -5.64
CA HIS A 235 0.89 23.86 -4.97
C HIS A 235 1.08 22.35 -5.12
N LEU A 236 0.22 21.65 -5.88
CA LEU A 236 0.40 20.22 -6.14
C LEU A 236 1.78 19.96 -6.76
N PRO A 237 2.65 19.18 -6.10
CA PRO A 237 4.01 18.98 -6.55
C PRO A 237 4.06 18.11 -7.81
N ILE A 238 4.86 18.53 -8.78
CA ILE A 238 5.16 17.78 -10.00
C ILE A 238 6.67 17.54 -10.05
N PHE A 239 7.08 16.31 -9.74
CA PHE A 239 8.48 15.88 -9.78
C PHE A 239 8.86 15.45 -11.20
N ARG A 240 10.00 15.90 -11.69
CA ARG A 240 10.60 15.39 -12.93
C ARG A 240 11.78 14.50 -12.55
N VAL A 241 11.65 13.21 -12.79
CA VAL A 241 12.62 12.23 -12.33
C VAL A 241 13.10 11.31 -13.45
N SER A 242 14.26 10.70 -13.26
CA SER A 242 14.68 9.55 -14.05
C SER A 242 15.13 8.43 -13.12
N ALA A 243 14.35 7.35 -13.08
CA ALA A 243 14.76 6.12 -12.41
C ALA A 243 16.03 5.51 -13.01
N LEU A 244 16.37 5.85 -14.27
CA LEU A 244 17.56 5.35 -14.94
C LEU A 244 18.83 6.11 -14.53
N THR A 245 18.76 7.44 -14.45
CA THR A 245 19.95 8.28 -14.21
C THR A 245 20.06 8.80 -12.78
N GLY A 246 19.01 8.63 -11.97
CA GLY A 246 18.93 9.18 -10.62
C GLY A 246 18.43 10.63 -10.55
N LEU A 247 18.20 11.29 -11.69
CA LEU A 247 17.73 12.67 -11.75
C LEU A 247 16.46 12.86 -10.90
N GLY A 248 16.46 13.85 -10.01
CA GLY A 248 15.29 14.28 -9.22
C GLY A 248 14.76 13.26 -8.21
N LEU A 249 15.39 12.10 -8.06
CA LEU A 249 14.93 11.07 -7.12
C LEU A 249 15.14 11.46 -5.66
N ASP A 250 16.16 12.27 -5.37
CA ASP A 250 16.43 12.73 -4.01
C ASP A 250 15.35 13.71 -3.55
N ASP A 251 14.89 14.62 -4.43
CA ASP A 251 13.78 15.53 -4.15
C ASP A 251 12.46 14.77 -3.92
N LEU A 252 12.19 13.74 -4.74
CA LEU A 252 11.01 12.89 -4.57
C LEU A 252 11.08 12.08 -3.27
N SER A 253 12.26 11.53 -2.93
CA SER A 253 12.47 10.84 -1.66
C SER A 253 12.30 11.79 -0.47
N ALA A 254 12.79 13.02 -0.57
CA ALA A 254 12.64 14.04 0.46
C ALA A 254 11.17 14.41 0.71
N ASP A 255 10.32 14.48 -0.32
CA ASP A 255 8.87 14.68 -0.17
C ASP A 255 8.21 13.51 0.61
N MET A 256 8.57 12.27 0.28
CA MET A 256 8.08 11.08 1.00
C MET A 256 8.52 11.09 2.48
N GLN A 257 9.77 11.45 2.74
CA GLN A 257 10.31 11.56 4.10
C GLN A 257 9.66 12.69 4.89
N ALA A 258 9.47 13.86 4.26
CA ALA A 258 8.76 14.99 4.87
C ALA A 258 7.31 14.61 5.21
N ASN A 259 6.63 13.86 4.34
CA ASN A 259 5.30 13.32 4.62
C ASN A 259 5.31 12.41 5.86
N ARG A 260 6.25 11.46 5.90
CA ARG A 260 6.42 10.58 7.06
C ARG A 260 6.66 11.35 8.35
N HIS A 261 7.57 12.33 8.35
CA HIS A 261 7.85 13.15 9.52
C HIS A 261 6.62 13.94 9.99
N ARG A 262 5.85 14.52 9.06
CA ARG A 262 4.61 15.23 9.40
C ARG A 262 3.58 14.33 10.08
N LEU A 263 3.41 13.11 9.56
CA LEU A 263 2.47 12.14 10.13
C LEU A 263 2.91 11.67 11.53
N LEU A 264 4.22 11.43 11.73
CA LEU A 264 4.76 11.08 13.04
C LEU A 264 4.66 12.22 14.06
N ALA A 265 4.83 13.46 13.62
CA ALA A 265 4.73 14.64 14.47
C ALA A 265 3.29 15.02 14.86
N ALA A 266 2.30 14.57 14.08
CA ALA A 266 0.89 14.83 14.38
C ALA A 266 0.38 14.04 15.60
N ASP A 267 1.03 12.92 15.94
CA ASP A 267 0.70 12.11 17.09
C ASP A 267 1.49 12.57 18.34
N ALA A 268 0.82 12.64 19.49
CA ALA A 268 1.28 13.29 20.73
C ALA A 268 2.53 12.68 21.42
N GLY A 269 3.28 11.80 20.75
CA GLY A 269 4.50 11.18 21.24
C GLY A 269 5.59 10.99 20.18
N GLY A 270 5.45 11.58 18.99
CA GLY A 270 6.39 11.39 17.87
C GLY A 270 6.37 9.98 17.26
N VAL A 271 5.39 9.17 17.66
CA VAL A 271 5.14 7.80 17.16
C VAL A 271 3.72 7.78 16.63
N ARG A 272 3.55 7.25 15.41
CA ARG A 272 2.25 7.16 14.76
C ARG A 272 1.24 6.39 15.63
N SER A 273 -0.02 6.79 15.68
CA SER A 273 -1.06 6.01 16.37
C SER A 273 -1.65 4.90 15.48
N ASP A 274 -2.10 3.82 16.10
CA ASP A 274 -2.82 2.72 15.41
C ASP A 274 -4.22 3.16 14.93
N ALA A 275 -4.70 4.34 15.35
CA ALA A 275 -5.99 4.90 14.95
C ALA A 275 -6.11 5.07 13.43
N GLU A 276 -5.01 5.34 12.73
CA GLU A 276 -5.01 5.47 11.28
C GLU A 276 -5.06 4.10 10.57
N LEU A 277 -4.41 3.07 11.13
CA LEU A 277 -4.61 1.70 10.64
C LEU A 277 -6.07 1.27 10.85
N TYR A 278 -6.62 1.53 12.04
CA TYR A 278 -8.01 1.20 12.37
C TYR A 278 -9.01 1.87 11.41
N ARG A 279 -8.81 3.16 11.06
CA ARG A 279 -9.66 3.84 10.05
C ARG A 279 -9.64 3.12 8.71
N LYS A 280 -8.47 2.65 8.26
CA LYS A 280 -8.34 1.84 7.03
C LYS A 280 -9.02 0.48 7.20
N GLU A 281 -8.88 -0.18 8.35
CA GLU A 281 -9.54 -1.45 8.65
C GLU A 281 -11.07 -1.35 8.57
N VAL A 282 -11.66 -0.28 9.13
CA VAL A 282 -13.10 -0.02 9.06
C VAL A 282 -13.57 0.12 7.61
N PHE A 283 -12.84 0.89 6.78
CA PHE A 283 -13.15 1.04 5.36
C PHE A 283 -13.10 -0.30 4.62
N TYR A 284 -12.01 -1.07 4.80
CA TYR A 284 -11.85 -2.34 4.10
C TYR A 284 -12.79 -3.43 4.62
N PHE A 285 -13.26 -3.34 5.86
CA PHE A 285 -14.29 -4.22 6.39
C PHE A 285 -15.63 -3.95 5.71
N GLU A 286 -16.02 -2.68 5.59
CA GLU A 286 -17.24 -2.28 4.88
C GLU A 286 -17.17 -2.65 3.39
N LYS A 287 -16.03 -2.39 2.75
CA LYS A 287 -15.77 -2.81 1.36
C LYS A 287 -15.95 -4.31 1.22
N TRP A 288 -15.36 -5.11 2.10
CA TRP A 288 -15.52 -6.57 2.09
C TRP A 288 -17.00 -6.97 2.21
N VAL A 289 -17.75 -6.37 3.12
CA VAL A 289 -19.19 -6.65 3.27
C VAL A 289 -19.97 -6.31 2.00
N ARG A 290 -19.69 -5.14 1.40
CA ARG A 290 -20.31 -4.70 0.14
C ARG A 290 -20.00 -5.68 -0.99
N ASP A 291 -18.75 -6.09 -1.13
CA ASP A 291 -18.29 -6.88 -2.25
C ASP A 291 -18.80 -8.34 -2.14
N GLU A 292 -18.88 -8.93 -0.94
CA GLU A 292 -19.40 -10.30 -0.73
C GLU A 292 -20.93 -10.38 -0.65
N TYR A 293 -21.56 -9.47 0.10
CA TYR A 293 -22.97 -9.60 0.49
C TYR A 293 -23.85 -8.48 -0.08
N GLY A 294 -23.27 -7.57 -0.86
CA GLY A 294 -23.97 -6.48 -1.54
C GLY A 294 -24.73 -5.56 -0.60
N ARG A 295 -25.81 -4.96 -1.13
CA ARG A 295 -26.69 -4.06 -0.38
C ARG A 295 -27.41 -4.72 0.80
N HIS A 296 -27.54 -6.05 0.80
CA HIS A 296 -28.17 -6.75 1.90
C HIS A 296 -27.23 -6.85 3.11
N GLY A 297 -25.97 -7.23 2.88
CA GLY A 297 -24.92 -7.19 3.89
C GLY A 297 -24.77 -5.81 4.52
N LEU A 298 -24.65 -4.77 3.70
CA LEU A 298 -24.49 -3.39 4.19
C LEU A 298 -25.67 -2.94 5.08
N ARG A 299 -26.92 -3.23 4.68
CA ARG A 299 -28.09 -2.90 5.51
C ARG A 299 -28.05 -3.60 6.86
N ARG A 300 -27.61 -4.86 6.88
CA ARG A 300 -27.47 -5.64 8.12
C ARG A 300 -26.37 -5.06 9.00
N LEU A 301 -25.23 -4.69 8.41
CA LEU A 301 -24.13 -4.05 9.12
C LEU A 301 -24.54 -2.73 9.75
N VAL A 302 -25.27 -1.88 9.02
CA VAL A 302 -25.84 -0.63 9.54
C VAL A 302 -26.82 -0.88 10.70
N ALA A 303 -27.69 -1.89 10.59
CA ALA A 303 -28.61 -2.27 11.67
C ALA A 303 -27.89 -2.76 12.94
N MET A 304 -26.65 -3.23 12.81
CA MET A 304 -25.77 -3.63 13.92
C MET A 304 -24.87 -2.49 14.42
N GLY A 305 -25.14 -1.25 13.98
CA GLY A 305 -24.42 -0.04 14.43
C GLY A 305 -23.21 0.34 13.57
N GLY A 306 -23.06 -0.26 12.38
CA GLY A 306 -22.03 0.10 11.40
C GLY A 306 -20.69 -0.61 11.59
N SER A 307 -19.78 -0.38 10.66
CA SER A 307 -18.52 -1.09 10.48
C SER A 307 -17.60 -1.05 11.71
N GLY A 308 -17.34 0.15 12.27
CA GLY A 308 -16.48 0.31 13.45
C GLY A 308 -17.05 -0.34 14.71
N ASN A 309 -18.31 -0.05 15.04
CA ASN A 309 -18.97 -0.64 16.22
C ASN A 309 -19.03 -2.18 16.13
N TYR A 310 -19.33 -2.71 14.94
CA TYR A 310 -19.34 -4.16 14.73
C TYR A 310 -17.93 -4.75 14.97
N MET A 311 -16.89 -4.13 14.40
CA MET A 311 -15.51 -4.57 14.62
C MET A 311 -15.10 -4.56 16.09
N ASP A 312 -15.41 -3.48 16.82
CA ASP A 312 -15.05 -3.34 18.23
C ASP A 312 -15.69 -4.43 19.10
N GLN A 313 -16.96 -4.75 18.83
CA GLN A 313 -17.69 -5.80 19.54
C GLN A 313 -17.21 -7.21 19.21
N HIS A 314 -16.60 -7.41 18.03
CA HIS A 314 -16.27 -8.74 17.51
C HIS A 314 -14.75 -8.99 17.43
N GLY A 315 -13.94 -8.18 18.14
CA GLY A 315 -12.52 -8.44 18.34
C GLY A 315 -11.62 -8.00 17.20
N GLY A 316 -12.00 -6.98 16.43
CA GLY A 316 -11.20 -6.40 15.37
C GLY A 316 -11.44 -7.02 13.99
N PHE A 317 -10.65 -6.59 13.00
CA PHE A 317 -10.89 -6.85 11.58
C PHE A 317 -11.10 -8.33 11.21
N ASP A 318 -10.18 -9.22 11.59
CA ASP A 318 -10.20 -10.63 11.18
C ASP A 318 -11.34 -11.41 11.84
N LEU A 319 -11.50 -11.23 13.16
CA LEU A 319 -12.54 -11.92 13.92
C LEU A 319 -13.94 -11.41 13.57
N ALA A 320 -14.10 -10.10 13.32
CA ALA A 320 -15.33 -9.53 12.82
C ALA A 320 -15.71 -10.11 11.45
N ARG A 321 -14.75 -10.29 10.53
CA ARG A 321 -15.02 -10.92 9.22
C ARG A 321 -15.48 -12.35 9.38
N ARG A 322 -14.82 -13.14 10.25
CA ARG A 322 -15.23 -14.51 10.53
C ARG A 322 -16.67 -14.59 11.03
N GLN A 323 -17.01 -13.74 11.99
CA GLN A 323 -18.32 -13.76 12.64
C GLN A 323 -19.42 -13.22 11.73
N PHE A 324 -19.14 -12.16 10.96
CA PHE A 324 -20.10 -11.60 10.02
C PHE A 324 -20.44 -12.60 8.91
N ALA A 325 -19.47 -13.39 8.46
CA ALA A 325 -19.70 -14.41 7.44
C ALA A 325 -20.66 -15.52 7.88
N GLN A 326 -20.80 -15.78 9.19
CA GLN A 326 -21.74 -16.77 9.73
C GLN A 326 -23.20 -16.28 9.75
N LEU A 327 -23.44 -15.02 9.38
CA LEU A 327 -24.79 -14.43 9.33
C LEU A 327 -25.55 -14.77 8.03
N PHE A 328 -24.88 -15.41 7.06
CA PHE A 328 -25.36 -15.74 5.71
C PHE A 328 -25.06 -17.21 5.39
#